data_AF-A0A6B1I0Y5-F1
#
_entry.id   AF-A0A6B1I0Y5-F1
#
_cell.length_a   1.000
_cell.length_b   1.000
_cell.length_c   1.000
_cell.angle_alpha   90.00
_cell.angle_beta   90.00
_cell.angle_gamma   90.00
#
_symmetry.space_group_name_H-M   'P 1'
#
loop_
_entity.id
_entity.type
_entity.pdbx_description
1 polymer ?
#
loop_
_entity_poly.entity_id
_entity_poly.type
_entity_poly.pdbx_seq_one_letter_code
_entity_poly.pdbx_strand_id
1 'polypeptide(L)'
;MLEVVLAVAVLAVAAAIVRQATDDECYDLSDGERHPHKWGYTDTRFEFDGPKTVRVTGSRYPLAGFTMPHFIPFVEEMLQVPIDPDEIAVEKESHEVPPSRADESLVAAWQDALGAERVSLDDDERLIHSHGQLSVDEVYRLLYGDALERVVDLVIYPENEDHVRAIVRLASEHNVCLVPYGGGTNVSGALALPADDDRVFASVDMRRMNRIVDLDEDNL
;
A
#
# COMPACT_ATOMS: atom_id res chain seq x y z
N MET A 1 -18.87 -54.35 13.85
CA MET A 1 -19.34 -53.69 12.60
C MET A 1 -19.71 -52.24 12.82
N LEU A 2 -20.54 -51.89 13.82
CA LEU A 2 -20.97 -50.52 14.07
C LEU A 2 -19.81 -49.55 14.40
N GLU A 3 -18.83 -49.98 15.20
CA GLU A 3 -17.66 -49.16 15.57
C GLU A 3 -16.75 -48.83 14.39
N VAL A 4 -16.58 -49.77 13.46
CA VAL A 4 -15.76 -49.57 12.25
C VAL A 4 -16.44 -48.58 11.30
N VAL A 5 -17.76 -48.67 11.17
CA VAL A 5 -18.54 -47.72 10.36
C VAL A 5 -18.49 -46.32 10.95
N LEU A 6 -18.55 -46.18 12.27
CA LEU A 6 -18.44 -44.90 12.96
C LEU A 6 -17.04 -44.29 12.82
N ALA A 7 -15.99 -45.10 12.94
CA ALA A 7 -14.61 -44.65 12.75
C ALA A 7 -14.34 -44.17 11.32
N VAL A 8 -14.85 -44.90 10.32
CA VAL A 8 -14.75 -44.50 8.90
C VAL A 8 -15.56 -43.24 8.61
N ALA A 9 -16.74 -43.07 9.21
CA ALA A 9 -17.54 -41.86 9.06
C ALA A 9 -16.85 -40.64 9.70
N VAL A 10 -16.26 -40.79 10.89
CA VAL A 10 -15.49 -39.71 11.54
C VAL A 10 -14.26 -39.33 10.73
N LEU A 11 -13.52 -40.32 10.20
CA LEU A 11 -12.38 -40.07 9.32
C LEU A 11 -12.79 -39.41 8.00
N ALA A 12 -13.92 -39.80 7.41
CA ALA A 12 -14.44 -39.19 6.19
C ALA A 12 -14.92 -37.75 6.43
N VAL A 13 -15.55 -37.48 7.57
CA VAL A 13 -15.95 -36.12 7.98
C VAL A 13 -14.72 -35.26 8.28
N ALA A 14 -13.73 -35.80 9.00
CA ALA A 14 -12.47 -35.09 9.25
C ALA A 14 -11.72 -34.80 7.94
N ALA A 15 -11.66 -35.77 7.02
CA ALA A 15 -11.04 -35.58 5.70
C ALA A 15 -11.83 -34.59 4.82
N ALA A 16 -13.15 -34.53 4.94
CA ALA A 16 -13.99 -33.55 4.24
C ALA A 16 -13.82 -32.13 4.80
N ILE A 17 -13.71 -31.98 6.13
CA ILE A 17 -13.41 -30.71 6.80
C ILE A 17 -12.01 -30.23 6.41
N VAL A 18 -11.01 -31.13 6.43
CA VAL A 18 -9.63 -30.80 6.02
C VAL A 18 -9.53 -30.46 4.53
N ARG A 19 -10.38 -31.04 3.67
CA ARG A 19 -10.47 -30.67 2.24
C ARG A 19 -11.24 -29.38 1.97
N GLN A 20 -12.09 -28.93 2.89
CA GLN A 20 -12.85 -27.68 2.76
C GLN A 20 -12.07 -26.45 3.19
N ALA A 21 -11.08 -26.60 4.07
CA ALA A 21 -10.10 -25.57 4.33
C ALA A 21 -9.20 -25.40 3.09
N THR A 22 -9.65 -24.60 2.14
CA THR A 22 -8.80 -24.08 1.07
C THR A 22 -7.74 -23.19 1.68
N ASP A 23 -6.50 -23.22 1.17
CA ASP A 23 -5.36 -22.49 1.73
C ASP A 23 -5.62 -20.97 1.93
N ASP A 24 -6.61 -20.39 1.24
CA ASP A 24 -7.00 -18.97 1.37
C ASP A 24 -7.92 -18.64 2.55
N GLU A 25 -8.55 -19.61 3.24
CA GLU A 25 -9.42 -19.35 4.41
C GLU A 25 -8.66 -18.71 5.60
N CYS A 26 -7.33 -18.71 5.55
CA CYS A 26 -6.48 -18.20 6.62
C CYS A 26 -6.07 -16.72 6.44
N TYR A 27 -6.50 -16.07 5.35
CA TYR A 27 -6.28 -14.65 5.09
C TYR A 27 -7.59 -13.85 5.18
N ASP A 28 -7.53 -12.66 5.79
CA ASP A 28 -8.62 -11.69 5.68
C ASP A 28 -8.42 -10.84 4.42
N LEU A 29 -9.23 -11.14 3.40
CA LEU A 29 -9.25 -10.44 2.11
C LEU A 29 -10.10 -9.17 2.13
N SER A 30 -10.75 -8.84 3.26
CA SER A 30 -11.54 -7.63 3.36
C SER A 30 -10.68 -6.37 3.21
N ASP A 31 -11.30 -5.31 2.70
CA ASP A 31 -10.68 -3.99 2.69
C ASP A 31 -10.30 -3.56 4.12
N GLY A 32 -9.30 -2.69 4.21
CA GLY A 32 -8.80 -2.20 5.48
C GLY A 32 -8.03 -0.91 5.30
N GLU A 33 -7.89 -0.18 6.39
CA GLU A 33 -7.08 1.03 6.41
C GLU A 33 -5.60 0.67 6.26
N ARG A 34 -4.93 1.38 5.34
CA ARG A 34 -3.50 1.18 5.07
C ARG A 34 -2.69 2.28 5.70
N HIS A 35 -1.47 1.95 6.09
CA HIS A 35 -0.53 2.98 6.48
C HIS A 35 -0.24 3.90 5.28
N PRO A 36 -0.26 5.24 5.46
CA PRO A 36 0.03 6.17 4.37
C PRO A 36 1.50 6.09 3.92
N HIS A 37 2.43 5.96 4.88
CA HIS A 37 3.88 6.01 4.62
C HIS A 37 4.64 4.76 5.11
N LYS A 38 3.92 3.68 5.43
CA LYS A 38 4.51 2.38 5.83
C LYS A 38 3.90 1.25 5.03
N TRP A 39 4.48 0.08 5.19
CA TRP A 39 3.95 -1.12 4.58
C TRP A 39 2.62 -1.56 5.21
N GLY A 40 1.66 -1.92 4.37
CA GLY A 40 0.52 -2.73 4.75
C GLY A 40 -0.61 -2.01 5.50
N TYR A 41 -1.35 -2.79 6.28
CA TYR A 41 -2.57 -2.37 6.97
C TYR A 41 -2.28 -1.89 8.40
N THR A 42 -3.04 -0.90 8.87
CA THR A 42 -2.85 -0.30 10.21
C THR A 42 -3.13 -1.28 11.35
N ASP A 43 -3.93 -2.31 11.08
CA ASP A 43 -4.26 -3.41 11.97
C ASP A 43 -3.16 -4.47 12.10
N THR A 44 -2.14 -4.44 11.23
CA THR A 44 -1.11 -5.48 11.12
C THR A 44 0.28 -4.89 11.36
N ARG A 45 0.81 -5.09 12.56
CA ARG A 45 2.18 -4.75 12.92
C ARG A 45 2.76 -5.76 13.90
N PHE A 46 4.08 -5.76 14.04
CA PHE A 46 4.71 -6.39 15.20
C PHE A 46 4.49 -5.51 16.43
N GLU A 47 4.21 -6.13 17.57
CA GLU A 47 4.24 -5.48 18.86
C GLU A 47 4.93 -6.37 19.90
N PHE A 48 5.48 -5.75 20.94
CA PHE A 48 6.08 -6.48 22.05
C PHE A 48 5.02 -7.17 22.90
N ASP A 49 5.24 -8.45 23.16
CA ASP A 49 4.44 -9.33 24.04
C ASP A 49 5.35 -9.83 25.18
N GLY A 50 6.13 -8.92 25.74
CA GLY A 50 7.19 -9.16 26.72
C GLY A 50 8.54 -8.56 26.30
N PRO A 51 9.58 -8.63 27.15
CA PRO A 51 10.84 -7.91 26.92
C PRO A 51 11.62 -8.32 25.67
N LYS A 52 11.49 -9.59 25.23
CA LYS A 52 12.19 -10.17 24.07
C LYS A 52 11.26 -11.02 23.20
N THR A 53 9.97 -10.74 23.30
CA THR A 53 8.93 -11.52 22.63
C THR A 53 8.07 -10.55 21.83
N VAL A 54 7.69 -10.95 20.62
CA VAL A 54 6.76 -10.18 19.81
C VAL A 54 5.62 -11.04 19.31
N ARG A 55 4.55 -10.39 18.87
CA ARG A 55 3.45 -11.01 18.12
C ARG A 55 3.04 -10.08 16.99
N VAL A 56 2.35 -10.61 15.98
CA VAL A 56 1.68 -9.79 14.96
C VAL A 56 0.26 -9.46 15.42
N THR A 57 -0.14 -8.21 15.27
CA THR A 57 -1.50 -7.74 15.61
C THR A 57 -2.53 -8.10 14.54
N GLY A 58 -3.81 -7.90 14.87
CA GLY A 58 -4.92 -8.12 13.95
C GLY A 58 -5.29 -9.60 13.79
N SER A 59 -5.92 -9.90 12.66
CA SER A 59 -6.38 -11.25 12.27
C SER A 59 -6.23 -11.51 10.77
N ARG A 60 -5.53 -10.61 10.06
CA ARG A 60 -5.46 -10.63 8.60
C ARG A 60 -4.61 -11.77 8.05
N TYR A 61 -3.63 -12.21 8.83
CA TYR A 61 -2.66 -13.21 8.43
C TYR A 61 -2.70 -14.37 9.42
N PRO A 62 -2.34 -15.60 8.99
CA PRO A 62 -2.31 -16.77 9.88
C PRO A 62 -1.36 -16.61 11.07
N LEU A 63 -0.33 -15.76 10.91
CA LEU A 63 0.66 -15.47 11.95
C LEU A 63 0.12 -14.51 13.03
N ALA A 64 -1.01 -13.85 12.79
CA ALA A 64 -1.55 -12.87 13.73
C ALA A 64 -1.93 -13.53 15.06
N GLY A 65 -1.54 -12.91 16.17
CA GLY A 65 -1.73 -13.43 17.52
C GLY A 65 -0.73 -14.52 17.94
N PHE A 66 0.12 -15.03 17.06
CA PHE A 66 1.14 -16.01 17.42
C PHE A 66 2.30 -15.34 18.17
N THR A 67 2.53 -15.75 19.41
CA THR A 67 3.65 -15.29 20.24
C THR A 67 4.97 -15.90 19.74
N MET A 68 5.95 -15.05 19.43
CA MET A 68 7.26 -15.41 18.87
C MET A 68 8.41 -15.13 19.86
N PRO A 69 8.69 -16.03 20.81
CA PRO A 69 9.68 -15.80 21.88
C PRO A 69 11.14 -15.85 21.41
N HIS A 70 11.39 -16.35 20.21
CA HIS A 70 12.74 -16.51 19.66
C HIS A 70 13.08 -15.49 18.57
N PHE A 71 12.12 -14.64 18.16
CA PHE A 71 12.35 -13.70 17.07
C PHE A 71 13.32 -12.58 17.45
N ILE A 72 13.10 -11.89 18.58
CA ILE A 72 14.03 -10.85 19.05
C ILE A 72 15.43 -11.44 19.34
N PRO A 73 15.59 -12.56 20.09
CA PRO A 73 16.89 -13.17 20.29
C PRO A 73 17.62 -13.49 18.98
N PHE A 74 16.92 -14.00 17.97
CA PHE A 74 17.48 -14.26 16.66
C PHE A 74 17.95 -12.97 15.97
N VAL A 75 17.15 -11.89 16.01
CA VAL A 75 17.54 -10.61 15.41
C VAL A 75 18.77 -10.00 16.11
N GLU A 76 18.81 -10.03 17.44
CA GLU A 76 19.96 -9.56 18.22
C GLU A 76 21.22 -10.36 17.90
N GLU A 77 21.10 -11.69 17.74
CA GLU A 77 22.21 -12.54 17.30
C GLU A 77 22.67 -12.21 15.89
N MET A 78 21.77 -11.97 14.94
CA MET A 78 22.14 -11.69 13.55
C MET A 78 22.73 -10.30 13.36
N LEU A 79 22.15 -9.28 14.00
CA LEU A 79 22.54 -7.89 13.83
C LEU A 79 23.59 -7.43 14.84
N GLN A 80 23.82 -8.20 15.91
CA GLN A 80 24.73 -7.85 17.02
C GLN A 80 24.37 -6.52 17.69
N VAL A 81 23.07 -6.19 17.70
CA VAL A 81 22.50 -4.96 18.28
C VAL A 81 21.40 -5.37 19.26
N PRO A 82 21.42 -4.87 20.52
CA PRO A 82 20.33 -5.11 21.45
C PRO A 82 19.06 -4.37 21.01
N ILE A 83 17.90 -5.01 21.19
CA ILE A 83 16.59 -4.41 20.95
C ILE A 83 15.89 -4.20 22.28
N ASP A 84 15.59 -2.95 22.61
CA ASP A 84 14.86 -2.58 23.82
C ASP A 84 13.48 -2.01 23.44
N PRO A 85 12.36 -2.55 23.99
CA PRO A 85 11.03 -2.00 23.77
C PRO A 85 10.87 -0.54 24.23
N ASP A 86 11.72 -0.06 25.15
CA ASP A 86 11.68 1.31 25.65
C ASP A 86 12.49 2.29 24.78
N GLU A 87 13.28 1.79 23.81
CA GLU A 87 14.13 2.58 22.91
C GLU A 87 13.59 2.65 21.46
N ILE A 88 12.26 2.68 21.31
CA ILE A 88 11.62 2.79 19.99
C ILE A 88 11.75 4.23 19.46
N ALA A 89 12.24 4.37 18.22
CA ALA A 89 12.32 5.66 17.55
C ALA A 89 10.92 6.28 17.36
N VAL A 90 10.80 7.57 17.70
CA VAL A 90 9.56 8.33 17.54
C VAL A 90 9.41 8.75 16.08
N GLU A 91 8.30 8.34 15.47
CA GLU A 91 7.95 8.72 14.10
C GLU A 91 7.42 10.15 14.05
N LYS A 92 7.57 10.79 12.88
CA LYS A 92 6.94 12.08 12.59
C LYS A 92 5.43 11.94 12.47
N GLU A 93 4.71 12.80 13.19
CA GLU A 93 3.24 12.87 13.14
C GLU A 93 2.71 13.70 11.97
N SER A 94 3.52 14.60 11.43
CA SER A 94 3.13 15.49 10.33
C SER A 94 4.26 15.71 9.34
N HIS A 95 3.88 15.90 8.08
CA HIS A 95 4.80 16.18 6.97
C HIS A 95 4.47 17.55 6.39
N GLU A 96 5.50 18.37 6.18
CA GLU A 96 5.33 19.61 5.45
C GLU A 96 5.28 19.29 3.95
N VAL A 97 4.13 19.51 3.32
CA VAL A 97 3.93 19.32 1.89
C VAL A 97 3.97 20.69 1.20
N PRO A 98 4.81 20.88 0.17
CA PRO A 98 4.86 22.15 -0.55
C PRO A 98 3.54 22.39 -1.29
N PRO A 99 3.10 23.66 -1.44
CA PRO A 99 1.89 23.98 -2.17
C PRO A 99 1.98 23.48 -3.62
N SER A 100 0.85 23.04 -4.15
CA SER A 100 0.74 22.62 -5.55
C SER A 100 1.13 23.75 -6.50
N ARG A 101 1.88 23.42 -7.55
CA ARG A 101 2.18 24.34 -8.66
C ARG A 101 1.09 24.37 -9.74
N ALA A 102 0.05 23.52 -9.62
CA ALA A 102 -1.05 23.51 -10.57
C ALA A 102 -1.93 24.75 -10.37
N ASP A 103 -2.10 25.55 -11.43
CA ASP A 103 -2.99 26.70 -11.40
C ASP A 103 -4.47 26.30 -11.50
N GLU A 104 -5.36 27.22 -11.12
CA GLU A 104 -6.81 27.00 -11.11
C GLU A 104 -7.35 26.62 -12.50
N SER A 105 -6.75 27.13 -13.58
CA SER A 105 -7.21 26.88 -14.94
C SER A 105 -6.89 25.45 -15.40
N LEU A 106 -5.72 24.94 -15.04
CA LEU A 106 -5.32 23.56 -15.29
C LEU A 106 -6.23 22.58 -14.51
N VAL A 107 -6.45 22.88 -13.22
CA VAL A 107 -7.33 22.07 -12.37
C VAL A 107 -8.75 22.05 -12.92
N ALA A 108 -9.30 23.22 -13.27
CA ALA A 108 -10.64 23.32 -13.86
C ALA A 108 -10.76 22.51 -15.16
N ALA A 109 -9.76 22.58 -16.05
CA ALA A 109 -9.78 21.81 -17.30
C ALA A 109 -9.88 20.29 -17.06
N TRP A 110 -9.22 19.77 -16.03
CA TRP A 110 -9.29 18.36 -15.68
C TRP A 110 -10.59 18.00 -14.97
N GLN A 111 -11.08 18.85 -14.08
CA GLN A 111 -12.37 18.65 -13.42
C GLN A 111 -13.54 18.70 -14.41
N ASP A 112 -13.49 19.56 -15.42
CA ASP A 112 -14.49 19.62 -16.49
C ASP A 112 -14.47 18.37 -17.38
N ALA A 113 -13.29 17.83 -17.66
CA ALA A 113 -13.13 16.65 -18.51
C ALA A 113 -13.43 15.33 -17.79
N LEU A 114 -13.17 15.26 -16.48
CA LEU A 114 -13.16 14.01 -15.70
C LEU A 114 -14.19 13.99 -14.57
N GLY A 115 -14.69 15.14 -14.12
CA GLY A 115 -15.42 15.28 -12.86
C GLY A 115 -14.51 15.69 -11.69
N ALA A 116 -15.00 16.56 -10.82
CA ALA A 116 -14.24 17.13 -9.72
C ALA A 116 -13.74 16.09 -8.70
N GLU A 117 -14.50 15.03 -8.47
CA GLU A 117 -14.19 13.92 -7.56
C GLU A 117 -13.04 13.01 -8.02
N ARG A 118 -12.53 13.23 -9.23
CA ARG A 118 -11.40 12.50 -9.81
C ARG A 118 -10.11 13.30 -9.80
N VAL A 119 -10.12 14.54 -9.30
CA VAL A 119 -8.94 15.40 -9.21
C VAL A 119 -8.76 15.87 -7.78
N SER A 120 -7.62 15.54 -7.18
CA SER A 120 -7.31 15.87 -5.79
C SER A 120 -6.07 16.75 -5.71
N LEU A 121 -6.17 17.78 -4.86
CA LEU A 121 -5.08 18.67 -4.45
C LEU A 121 -4.73 18.48 -2.98
N ASP A 122 -5.29 17.45 -2.33
CA ASP A 122 -5.05 17.16 -0.92
C ASP A 122 -3.58 16.83 -0.67
N ASP A 123 -3.01 17.44 0.37
CA ASP A 123 -1.57 17.35 0.65
C ASP A 123 -1.15 15.93 1.06
N ASP A 124 -1.98 15.23 1.83
CA ASP A 124 -1.70 13.85 2.26
C ASP A 124 -1.76 12.91 1.05
N GLU A 125 -2.78 13.05 0.20
CA GLU A 125 -2.85 12.26 -1.04
C GLU A 125 -1.65 12.54 -1.95
N ARG A 126 -1.28 13.80 -2.16
CA ARG A 126 -0.11 14.16 -2.97
C ARG A 126 1.17 13.53 -2.40
N LEU A 127 1.34 13.55 -1.08
CA LEU A 127 2.51 12.94 -0.44
C LEU A 127 2.54 11.42 -0.61
N ILE A 128 1.44 10.72 -0.34
CA ILE A 128 1.31 9.26 -0.52
C ILE A 128 1.64 8.83 -1.96
N HIS A 129 1.29 9.65 -2.94
CA HIS A 129 1.52 9.39 -4.35
C HIS A 129 2.89 9.85 -4.86
N SER A 130 3.79 10.31 -3.98
CA SER A 130 5.13 10.81 -4.32
C SER A 130 6.27 9.88 -3.89
N HIS A 131 5.97 8.70 -3.36
CA HIS A 131 6.98 7.74 -2.95
C HIS A 131 6.52 6.29 -3.09
N GLY A 132 7.49 5.39 -3.16
CA GLY A 132 7.30 3.95 -3.05
C GLY A 132 7.52 3.40 -1.63
N GLN A 133 8.18 2.25 -1.59
CA GLN A 133 8.59 1.52 -0.39
C GLN A 133 10.13 1.36 -0.36
N LEU A 134 10.88 2.25 -1.02
CA LEU A 134 12.33 2.26 -0.93
C LEU A 134 12.74 2.63 0.51
N SER A 135 13.53 1.77 1.14
CA SER A 135 13.77 1.82 2.58
C SER A 135 14.32 3.16 3.08
N VAL A 136 15.57 3.49 2.72
CA VAL A 136 16.27 4.63 3.34
C VAL A 136 15.86 5.96 2.69
N ASP A 137 15.76 6.00 1.37
CA ASP A 137 15.53 7.26 0.64
C ASP A 137 14.05 7.69 0.57
N GLU A 138 13.11 6.83 0.94
CA GLU A 138 11.68 7.18 0.99
C GLU A 138 11.10 6.95 2.39
N VAL A 139 10.90 5.69 2.80
CA VAL A 139 10.16 5.35 4.03
C VAL A 139 10.85 5.93 5.27
N TYR A 140 12.16 5.75 5.40
CA TYR A 140 12.91 6.27 6.55
C TYR A 140 12.89 7.80 6.60
N ARG A 141 13.05 8.48 5.46
CA ARG A 141 12.98 9.95 5.39
C ARG A 141 11.63 10.46 5.85
N LEU A 142 10.54 9.86 5.38
CA LEU A 142 9.18 10.23 5.78
C LEU A 142 8.95 10.00 7.27
N LEU A 143 9.39 8.87 7.82
CA LEU A 143 9.12 8.55 9.22
C LEU A 143 10.03 9.29 10.20
N TYR A 144 11.30 9.53 9.84
CA TYR A 144 12.34 9.98 10.79
C TYR A 144 13.28 11.07 10.27
N GLY A 145 13.32 11.31 8.96
CA GLY A 145 14.25 12.24 8.31
C GLY A 145 13.58 13.48 7.74
N ASP A 146 14.21 14.10 6.75
CA ASP A 146 13.68 15.30 6.08
C ASP A 146 12.58 14.97 5.06
N ALA A 147 11.83 15.99 4.64
CA ALA A 147 10.79 15.84 3.62
C ALA A 147 11.37 15.36 2.27
N LEU A 148 10.51 14.78 1.43
CA LEU A 148 10.88 14.44 0.06
C LEU A 148 11.27 15.69 -0.71
N GLU A 149 12.24 15.57 -1.61
CA GLU A 149 12.76 16.70 -2.39
C GLU A 149 11.69 17.31 -3.31
N ARG A 150 10.78 16.47 -3.82
CA ARG A 150 9.69 16.87 -4.70
C ARG A 150 8.48 15.97 -4.46
N VAL A 151 7.30 16.59 -4.52
CA VAL A 151 5.99 15.96 -4.37
C VAL A 151 5.17 16.29 -5.61
N VAL A 152 4.30 15.37 -6.04
CA VAL A 152 3.33 15.65 -7.11
C VAL A 152 2.47 16.86 -6.76
N ASP A 153 2.02 17.57 -7.78
CA ASP A 153 1.21 18.77 -7.63
C ASP A 153 -0.28 18.43 -7.52
N LEU A 154 -0.72 17.29 -8.06
CA LEU A 154 -2.09 16.79 -7.96
C LEU A 154 -2.18 15.29 -8.24
N VAL A 155 -3.29 14.69 -7.85
CA VAL A 155 -3.62 13.27 -8.09
C VAL A 155 -4.89 13.17 -8.94
N ILE A 156 -4.87 12.31 -9.95
CA ILE A 156 -6.00 12.03 -10.83
C ILE A 156 -6.40 10.57 -10.72
N TYR A 157 -7.71 10.30 -10.69
CA TYR A 157 -8.27 8.96 -10.60
C TYR A 157 -9.11 8.60 -11.85
N PRO A 158 -8.51 8.10 -12.94
CA PRO A 158 -9.28 7.58 -14.08
C PRO A 158 -10.11 6.33 -13.70
N GLU A 159 -11.20 6.09 -14.43
CA GLU A 159 -12.09 4.92 -14.20
C GLU A 159 -12.35 4.12 -15.48
N ASN A 160 -11.92 4.64 -16.63
CA ASN A 160 -12.09 4.02 -17.93
C ASN A 160 -11.04 4.55 -18.93
N GLU A 161 -10.99 3.95 -20.11
CA GLU A 161 -10.04 4.30 -21.16
C GLU A 161 -10.21 5.73 -21.67
N ASP A 162 -11.45 6.24 -21.76
CA ASP A 162 -11.71 7.60 -22.25
C ASP A 162 -11.15 8.66 -21.29
N HIS A 163 -11.20 8.42 -19.97
CA HIS A 163 -10.56 9.27 -18.98
C HIS A 163 -9.05 9.31 -19.20
N VAL A 164 -8.40 8.16 -19.40
CA VAL A 164 -6.95 8.10 -19.67
C VAL A 164 -6.59 8.86 -20.95
N ARG A 165 -7.38 8.70 -22.02
CA ARG A 165 -7.19 9.46 -23.27
C ARG A 165 -7.29 10.97 -23.04
N ALA A 166 -8.27 11.42 -22.25
CA ALA A 166 -8.42 12.84 -21.90
C ALA A 166 -7.24 13.36 -21.07
N ILE A 167 -6.78 12.60 -20.07
CA ILE A 167 -5.63 12.94 -19.23
C ILE A 167 -4.37 13.13 -20.09
N VAL A 168 -4.05 12.17 -20.97
CA VAL A 168 -2.86 12.24 -21.83
C VAL A 168 -2.95 13.45 -22.78
N ARG A 169 -4.13 13.70 -23.36
CA ARG A 169 -4.34 14.87 -24.23
C ARG A 169 -4.10 16.18 -23.48
N LEU A 170 -4.76 16.37 -22.34
CA LEU A 170 -4.65 17.60 -21.55
C LEU A 170 -3.23 17.78 -21.00
N ALA A 171 -2.56 16.71 -20.57
CA ALA A 171 -1.16 16.78 -20.16
C ALA A 171 -0.24 17.27 -21.28
N SER A 172 -0.49 16.82 -22.52
CA SER A 172 0.25 17.31 -23.69
C SER A 172 -0.05 18.78 -24.01
N GLU A 173 -1.30 19.23 -23.86
CA GLU A 173 -1.73 20.61 -24.13
C GLU A 173 -1.15 21.60 -23.10
N HIS A 174 -1.04 21.17 -21.84
CA HIS A 174 -0.62 22.00 -20.71
C HIS A 174 0.83 21.75 -20.25
N ASN A 175 1.59 20.89 -20.94
CA ASN A 175 2.98 20.53 -20.59
C ASN A 175 3.12 19.97 -19.16
N VAL A 176 2.23 19.06 -18.77
CA VAL A 176 2.22 18.38 -17.47
C VAL A 176 2.99 17.05 -17.57
N CYS A 177 3.80 16.74 -16.57
CA CYS A 177 4.43 15.43 -16.44
C CYS A 177 3.49 14.45 -15.73
N LEU A 178 3.18 13.33 -16.38
CA LEU A 178 2.33 12.28 -15.80
C LEU A 178 3.18 11.22 -15.12
N VAL A 179 2.79 10.84 -13.91
CA VAL A 179 3.42 9.79 -13.10
C VAL A 179 2.39 8.69 -12.87
N PRO A 180 2.43 7.57 -13.63
CA PRO A 180 1.50 6.47 -13.41
C PRO A 180 1.70 5.85 -12.03
N TYR A 181 0.61 5.69 -11.30
CA TYR A 181 0.60 5.13 -9.95
C TYR A 181 -0.35 3.93 -9.88
N GLY A 182 0.13 2.86 -9.24
CA GLY A 182 -0.64 1.65 -8.96
C GLY A 182 -0.82 1.46 -7.46
N GLY A 183 -0.11 0.49 -6.88
CA GLY A 183 -0.15 0.26 -5.42
C GLY A 183 0.86 1.06 -4.60
N GLY A 184 1.73 1.86 -5.23
CA GLY A 184 2.83 2.54 -4.53
C GLY A 184 3.90 1.60 -3.94
N THR A 185 3.94 0.33 -4.37
CA THR A 185 4.80 -0.70 -3.75
C THR A 185 6.18 -0.85 -4.40
N ASN A 186 6.60 0.12 -5.22
CA ASN A 186 7.90 0.04 -5.89
C ASN A 186 9.04 0.17 -4.85
N VAL A 187 10.17 -0.51 -5.08
CA VAL A 187 11.35 -0.46 -4.20
C VAL A 187 12.60 0.03 -4.95
N SER A 188 12.38 0.78 -6.03
CA SER A 188 13.43 1.28 -6.92
C SER A 188 13.49 2.80 -6.97
N GLY A 189 12.65 3.50 -6.20
CA GLY A 189 12.49 4.94 -6.28
C GLY A 189 11.82 5.40 -7.58
N ALA A 190 11.02 4.54 -8.23
CA ALA A 190 10.41 4.84 -9.53
C ALA A 190 9.36 5.96 -9.49
N LEU A 191 8.89 6.34 -8.29
CA LEU A 191 7.99 7.45 -8.07
C LEU A 191 8.71 8.73 -7.62
N ALA A 192 10.03 8.68 -7.40
CA ALA A 192 10.82 9.86 -7.09
C ALA A 192 10.82 10.82 -8.28
N LEU A 193 10.56 12.10 -8.01
CA LEU A 193 10.44 13.13 -9.03
C LEU A 193 11.74 13.93 -9.14
N PRO A 194 12.17 14.31 -10.36
CA PRO A 194 13.35 15.15 -10.54
C PRO A 194 13.09 16.55 -9.96
N ALA A 195 13.98 17.00 -9.06
CA ALA A 195 13.84 18.29 -8.38
C ALA A 195 14.13 19.50 -9.29
N ASP A 196 14.84 19.30 -10.40
CA ASP A 196 15.21 20.30 -11.40
C ASP A 196 14.19 20.48 -12.53
N ASP A 197 13.06 19.75 -12.47
CA ASP A 197 11.96 19.89 -13.41
C ASP A 197 10.83 20.75 -12.82
N ASP A 198 10.60 21.89 -13.47
CA ASP A 198 9.62 22.88 -13.03
C ASP A 198 8.19 22.64 -13.54
N ARG A 199 7.97 21.58 -14.32
CA ARG A 199 6.62 21.21 -14.75
C ARG A 199 5.74 20.84 -13.56
N VAL A 200 4.44 20.95 -13.80
CA VAL A 200 3.43 20.34 -12.93
C VAL A 200 3.55 18.82 -13.07
N PHE A 201 3.62 18.11 -11.94
CA PHE A 201 3.58 16.66 -11.89
C PHE A 201 2.21 16.19 -11.43
N ALA A 202 1.57 15.32 -12.20
CA ALA A 202 0.32 14.70 -11.82
C ALA A 202 0.49 13.20 -11.66
N SER A 203 0.18 12.70 -10.46
CA SER A 203 0.05 11.28 -10.25
C SER A 203 -1.25 10.79 -10.88
N VAL A 204 -1.18 9.76 -11.71
CA VAL A 204 -2.35 9.14 -12.33
C VAL A 204 -2.58 7.79 -11.63
N ASP A 205 -3.48 7.79 -10.66
CA ASP A 205 -3.79 6.61 -9.86
C ASP A 205 -4.76 5.68 -10.59
N MET A 206 -4.21 4.57 -11.07
CA MET A 206 -4.92 3.57 -11.84
C MET A 206 -5.79 2.63 -11.00
N ARG A 207 -5.79 2.75 -9.66
CA ARG A 207 -6.47 1.80 -8.76
C ARG A 207 -7.99 1.73 -8.94
N ARG A 208 -8.64 2.78 -9.50
CA ARG A 208 -10.09 2.73 -9.81
C ARG A 208 -10.40 2.02 -11.14
N MET A 209 -9.39 1.74 -11.97
CA MET A 209 -9.51 0.93 -13.20
C MET A 209 -9.18 -0.55 -12.92
N ASN A 210 -10.02 -1.21 -12.13
CA ASN A 210 -9.72 -2.52 -11.51
C ASN A 210 -10.67 -3.66 -11.89
N ARG A 211 -11.45 -3.52 -12.96
CA ARG A 211 -12.45 -4.53 -13.37
C ARG A 211 -11.82 -5.59 -14.28
N ILE A 212 -12.21 -6.85 -14.07
CA ILE A 212 -12.04 -7.91 -15.07
C ILE A 212 -12.99 -7.57 -16.23
N VAL A 213 -12.43 -7.38 -17.44
CA VAL A 213 -13.21 -7.00 -18.62
C VAL A 213 -13.80 -8.22 -19.33
N ASP A 214 -13.02 -9.30 -19.42
CA ASP A 214 -13.42 -10.55 -20.06
C ASP A 214 -12.62 -11.73 -19.47
N LEU A 215 -13.19 -12.92 -19.52
CA LEU A 215 -12.53 -14.18 -19.14
C LEU A 215 -12.72 -15.19 -20.28
N ASP A 216 -11.65 -15.42 -21.03
CA ASP A 216 -11.66 -16.32 -22.18
C ASP A 216 -11.15 -17.71 -21.77
N GLU A 217 -12.08 -18.59 -21.36
CA GLU A 217 -11.77 -19.95 -20.89
C GLU A 217 -11.16 -20.86 -21.97
N ASP A 218 -11.42 -20.56 -23.26
CA ASP A 218 -10.88 -21.36 -24.37
C ASP A 218 -9.38 -21.09 -24.60
N ASN A 219 -8.86 -19.96 -24.09
CA ASN A 219 -7.47 -19.49 -24.30
C ASN A 219 -6.65 -19.35 -22.99
N LEU A 220 -7.04 -20.01 -21.89
CA LEU A 220 -6.32 -20.03 -20.60
C LEU A 220 -5.01 -20.84 -20.63
#